data_AF-A0A8J4X6I2-F1
#
_entry.id   AF-A0A8J4X6I2-F1
#
_cell.length_a   1.000
_cell.length_b   1.000
_cell.length_c   1.000
_cell.angle_alpha   90.00
_cell.angle_beta   90.00
_cell.angle_gamma   90.00
#
_symmetry.space_group_name_H-M   'P 1'
#
loop_
_entity.id
_entity.type
_entity.pdbx_description
1 polymer ?
#
loop_
_entity_poly.entity_id
_entity_poly.type
_entity_poly.pdbx_seq_one_letter_code
_entity_poly.pdbx_strand_id
1 'polypeptide(L)' 'MGTSWTSGESHSADVLHTDGLYSWSSTLSLNSEQCRNKLVICQAFKENQPTVVSTVNIEQCSEL' A
#
# COMPACT_ATOMS: atom_id res chain seq x y z
N MET A 1 -17.21 0.07 0.95
CA MET A 1 -17.19 0.76 -0.35
C MET A 1 -15.78 1.28 -0.54
N GLY A 2 -15.07 0.81 -1.58
CA GLY A 2 -13.73 1.31 -1.89
C GLY A 2 -12.81 0.22 -2.40
N THR A 3 -12.93 -0.17 -3.67
CA THR A 3 -11.90 -0.95 -4.35
C THR A 3 -11.80 -0.45 -5.79
N SER A 4 -10.92 0.54 -6.01
CA SER A 4 -10.45 0.86 -7.35
C SER A 4 -9.24 -0.03 -7.58
N TRP A 5 -9.45 -1.22 -8.17
CA TRP A 5 -8.37 -2.16 -8.42
C TRP A 5 -7.44 -1.62 -9.50
N THR A 6 -6.24 -1.21 -9.10
CA THR A 6 -5.09 -1.19 -10.01
C THR A 6 -4.61 -2.64 -10.15
N SER A 7 -4.39 -3.10 -11.39
CA SER A 7 -4.09 -4.50 -11.70
C SER A 7 -2.88 -5.00 -10.89
N GLY A 8 -3.13 -5.81 -9.85
CA GLY A 8 -2.10 -6.39 -8.97
C GLY A 8 -2.17 -5.97 -7.49
N GLU A 9 -3.13 -5.12 -7.11
CA GLU A 9 -3.32 -4.68 -5.72
C GLU A 9 -4.15 -5.68 -4.91
N SER A 10 -3.59 -6.20 -3.82
CA SER A 10 -4.22 -7.13 -2.88
C SER A 10 -4.32 -6.50 -1.50
N HIS A 11 -5.49 -6.52 -0.87
CA HIS A 11 -5.67 -5.98 0.47
C HIS A 11 -5.73 -7.12 1.48
N SER A 12 -5.01 -6.98 2.57
CA SER A 12 -5.12 -7.86 3.74
C SER A 12 -6.42 -7.53 4.48
N ALA A 13 -7.09 -8.55 5.02
CA ALA A 13 -8.25 -8.34 5.88
C ALA A 13 -7.85 -7.50 7.10
N ASP A 14 -8.76 -6.66 7.60
CA ASP A 14 -8.55 -5.94 8.85
C ASP A 14 -8.34 -6.93 10.00
N VAL A 15 -7.16 -6.87 10.63
CA VAL A 15 -6.80 -7.70 11.77
C VAL A 15 -6.84 -6.83 13.03
N LEU A 16 -7.55 -7.28 14.06
CA LEU A 16 -7.49 -6.69 15.39
C LEU A 16 -6.30 -7.26 16.15
N HIS A 17 -5.34 -6.42 16.50
CA HIS A 17 -4.16 -6.79 17.26
C HIS A 17 -4.44 -6.83 18.77
N THR A 18 -3.55 -7.46 19.54
CA THR A 18 -3.69 -7.65 21.01
C THR A 18 -3.60 -6.36 21.81
N ASP A 19 -3.11 -5.29 21.18
CA ASP A 19 -3.11 -3.92 21.70
C ASP A 19 -4.46 -3.20 21.51
N GLY A 20 -5.44 -3.85 20.87
CA GLY A 20 -6.76 -3.29 20.58
C GLY A 20 -6.80 -2.43 19.32
N LEU A 21 -5.74 -2.41 18.51
CA LEU A 21 -5.68 -1.63 17.27
C LEU A 21 -6.00 -2.49 16.04
N TYR A 22 -6.73 -1.90 15.08
CA TYR A 22 -6.93 -2.51 13.78
C TYR A 22 -5.74 -2.21 12.87
N SER A 23 -5.24 -3.25 12.21
CA SER A 23 -4.20 -3.15 11.21
C SER A 23 -4.68 -3.75 9.90
N TRP A 24 -4.31 -3.11 8.81
CA TRP A 24 -4.57 -3.55 7.45
C TRP A 24 -3.37 -3.17 6.58
N SER A 25 -3.19 -3.88 5.49
CA SER A 25 -2.12 -3.62 4.54
C SER A 25 -2.59 -3.85 3.12
N SER A 26 -2.17 -2.98 2.21
CA SER A 26 -2.32 -3.18 0.77
C SER A 26 -0.97 -3.56 0.17
N THR A 27 -0.96 -4.60 -0.65
CA THR A 27 0.21 -5.11 -1.37
C THR A 27 -0.02 -4.87 -2.85
N LEU A 28 0.83 -4.04 -3.47
CA LEU A 28 0.79 -3.77 -4.89
C LEU A 28 1.88 -4.59 -5.60
N SER A 29 1.48 -5.57 -6.41
CA SER A 29 2.40 -6.34 -7.24
C SER A 29 2.60 -5.63 -8.58
N LEU A 30 3.80 -5.09 -8.80
CA LEU A 30 4.18 -4.42 -10.04
C LEU A 30 5.10 -5.33 -10.86
N ASN A 31 4.92 -5.32 -12.18
CA ASN A 31 5.87 -5.95 -13.10
C ASN A 31 7.08 -5.03 -13.39
N SER A 32 8.16 -5.57 -13.94
CA SER A 32 9.43 -4.85 -14.14
C SER A 32 9.29 -3.59 -14.99
N GLU A 33 8.36 -3.56 -15.94
CA GLU A 33 8.11 -2.39 -16.78
C GLU A 33 7.37 -1.29 -16.03
N GLN A 34 6.45 -1.65 -15.12
CA GLN A 34 5.74 -0.70 -14.24
C GLN A 34 6.63 -0.17 -13.11
N CYS A 35 7.55 -0.99 -12.59
CA CYS A 35 8.62 -0.55 -11.69
C CYS A 35 9.60 0.43 -12.33
N ARG A 36 9.61 0.52 -13.66
CA ARG A 36 10.39 1.55 -14.38
C ARG A 36 9.85 2.95 -14.14
N ASN A 37 8.57 3.08 -13.76
CA ASN A 37 8.06 4.27 -13.10
C ASN A 37 8.65 4.29 -11.70
N LYS A 38 9.79 4.97 -11.56
CA LYS A 38 10.69 4.99 -10.39
C LYS A 38 10.03 5.29 -9.03
N LEU A 39 8.78 5.72 -9.03
CA LEU A 39 8.10 6.30 -7.89
C LEU A 39 6.70 5.71 -7.74
N VAL A 40 6.49 5.03 -6.62
CA VAL A 40 5.18 4.51 -6.20
C VAL A 40 4.68 5.37 -5.05
N ILE A 41 3.41 5.78 -5.09
CA ILE A 41 2.78 6.55 -4.02
C ILE A 41 1.71 5.68 -3.38
N CYS A 42 1.90 5.34 -2.12
CA CYS A 42 0.94 4.62 -1.30
C CYS A 42 0.15 5.64 -0.46
N GLN A 43 -1.17 5.57 -0.50
CA GLN A 43 -2.04 6.46 0.27
C GLN A 43 -2.95 5.64 1.16
N ALA A 44 -2.95 5.96 2.45
CA ALA A 44 -3.83 5.37 3.44
C ALA A 44 -4.78 6.45 3.96
N PHE A 45 -6.08 6.25 3.73
CA PHE A 45 -7.13 7.11 4.24
C PHE A 45 -7.92 6.38 5.31
N LYS A 46 -8.21 7.09 6.40
CA LYS A 46 -9.11 6.60 7.45
C LYS A 46 -9.96 7.76 7.94
N GLU A 47 -11.26 7.51 8.06
CA GLU A 47 -12.21 8.48 8.59
C GLU A 47 -11.75 8.94 9.98
N ASN A 48 -11.80 10.25 10.23
CA ASN A 48 -11.31 10.87 11.47
C ASN A 48 -9.79 10.78 11.70
N GLN A 49 -8.99 10.50 10.66
CA GLN A 49 -7.53 10.56 10.68
C GLN A 49 -6.97 11.30 9.46
N PRO A 50 -5.79 11.94 9.56
CA PRO A 50 -5.15 12.53 8.40
C PRO A 50 -4.75 11.45 7.39
N THR A 51 -4.93 11.73 6.10
CA THR A 51 -4.43 10.86 5.04
C THR A 51 -2.92 10.74 5.15
N VAL A 52 -2.44 9.51 5.24
CA VAL A 52 -1.01 9.22 5.24
C VAL A 52 -0.60 8.92 3.81
N VAL A 53 0.34 9.70 3.30
CA VAL A 53 0.94 9.50 1.97
C VAL A 53 2.38 9.06 2.16
N SER A 54 2.73 7.91 1.60
CA SER A 54 4.08 7.36 1.65
C SER A 54 4.57 7.12 0.22
N THR A 55 5.69 7.73 -0.11
CA THR A 55 6.32 7.58 -1.43
C THR A 55 7.42 6.54 -1.33
N VAL A 56 7.30 5.48 -2.11
CA VAL A 56 8.29 4.41 -2.23
C VAL A 56 9.06 4.61 -3.53
N ASN A 57 10.36 4.84 -3.43
CA ASN A 57 11.23 4.90 -4.59
C ASN A 57 11.72 3.49 -4.92
N ILE A 58 11.40 3.01 -6.12
CA ILE A 58 11.75 1.66 -6.57
C ILE A 58 13.27 1.49 -6.75
N GLU A 59 14.04 2.56 -6.95
CA GLU A 59 15.52 2.50 -6.93
C GLU A 59 16.06 2.09 -5.55
N GLN A 60 15.30 2.32 -4.48
CA GLN A 60 15.63 1.88 -3.12
C GLN A 60 15.17 0.45 -2.82
N CYS A 61 14.35 -0.16 -3.69
CA CYS A 61 14.11 -1.61 -3.69
C CYS A 61 15.32 -2.34 -4.29
N SER A 62 16.50 -2.14 -3.68
CA SER A 62 17.66 -2.99 -3.92
C SER A 62 17.46 -4.29 -3.14
N GLU A 63 17.08 -5.33 -3.87
CA GLU A 63 17.17 -6.76 -3.53
C GLU A 63 16.56 -7.21 -2.20
N LEU A 64 15.52 -8.05 -2.33
CA LEU A 64 15.46 -9.34 -1.65
C LEU A 64 15.25 -10.42 -2.71
#